data_AF-A0A1D2QL92-F1
#
_entry.id   AF-A0A1D2QL92-F1
#
_cell.length_a   1.000
_cell.length_b   1.000
_cell.length_c   1.000
_cell.angle_alpha   90.00
_cell.angle_beta   90.00
_cell.angle_gamma   90.00
#
_symmetry.space_group_name_H-M   'P 1'
#
loop_
_entity.id
_entity.type
_entity.pdbx_description
1 polymer ?
#
loop_
_entity_poly.entity_id
_entity_poly.type
_entity_poly.pdbx_seq_one_letter_code
_entity_poly.pdbx_strand_id
1 'polypeptide(L)'
;MARDWTLSEADKKEVNRYCTNSRLFIAIQLCAVRLYGRFLVEVNDLSPRIVSYLNSQLALPPSLTINTPDRDATFSDQRKKILNYLGFSKYDDNFQADLEK
;
A
#
# COMPACT_ATOMS: atom_id res chain seq x y z
N MET A 1 -14.97 -7.85 -1.23
CA MET A 1 -14.03 -8.88 -0.71
C MET A 1 -12.76 -9.06 -1.54
N ALA A 2 -12.78 -9.16 -2.89
CA ALA A 2 -11.54 -9.05 -3.71
C ALA A 2 -11.44 -7.72 -4.48
N ARG A 3 -12.58 -7.12 -4.86
CA ARG A 3 -12.64 -5.81 -5.54
C ARG A 3 -12.01 -4.68 -4.73
N ASP A 4 -12.08 -4.76 -3.41
CA ASP A 4 -11.49 -3.77 -2.50
C ASP A 4 -9.94 -3.80 -2.51
N TRP A 5 -9.37 -4.86 -3.09
CA TRP A 5 -7.94 -5.08 -3.28
C TRP A 5 -7.53 -4.93 -4.76
N THR A 6 -8.41 -4.39 -5.60
CA THR A 6 -8.09 -4.11 -7.00
C THR A 6 -7.25 -2.84 -7.09
N LEU A 7 -6.10 -2.96 -7.76
CA LEU A 7 -5.19 -1.86 -8.06
C LEU A 7 -5.64 -1.17 -9.34
N SER A 8 -5.81 0.14 -9.28
CA SER A 8 -5.97 0.97 -10.48
C SER A 8 -4.68 0.99 -11.32
N GLU A 9 -4.78 1.45 -12.56
CA GLU A 9 -3.57 1.62 -13.40
C GLU A 9 -2.58 2.64 -12.80
N ALA A 10 -3.09 3.64 -12.08
CA ALA A 10 -2.24 4.58 -11.34
C ALA A 10 -1.53 3.87 -10.17
N ASP A 11 -2.23 3.00 -9.44
CA ASP A 11 -1.65 2.22 -8.34
C ASP A 11 -0.53 1.31 -8.84
N LYS A 12 -0.77 0.60 -9.96
CA LYS A 12 0.23 -0.27 -10.57
C LYS A 12 1.47 0.51 -10.97
N LYS A 13 1.31 1.71 -11.55
CA LYS A 13 2.43 2.59 -11.90
C LYS A 13 3.21 3.03 -10.67
N GLU A 14 2.53 3.37 -9.59
CA GLU A 14 3.17 3.76 -8.32
C GLU A 14 3.93 2.57 -7.70
N VAL A 15 3.29 1.40 -7.57
CA VAL A 15 3.90 0.18 -7.02
C VAL A 15 5.12 -0.25 -7.83
N ASN A 16 5.11 -0.08 -9.16
CA ASN A 16 6.23 -0.44 -10.02
C ASN A 16 7.51 0.40 -9.80
N ARG A 17 7.41 1.54 -9.12
CA ARG A 17 8.59 2.36 -8.74
C ARG A 17 9.44 1.71 -7.64
N TYR A 18 8.87 0.75 -6.90
CA TYR A 18 9.56 0.03 -5.84
C TYR A 18 10.28 -1.22 -6.40
N CYS A 19 11.30 -1.68 -5.66
CA CYS A 19 12.01 -2.92 -6.01
C CYS A 19 11.05 -4.12 -5.99
N THR A 20 11.27 -5.11 -6.86
CA THR A 20 10.36 -6.24 -7.10
C THR A 20 9.92 -6.93 -5.80
N ASN A 21 10.85 -7.15 -4.86
CA ASN A 21 10.56 -7.82 -3.59
C ASN A 21 9.61 -7.04 -2.68
N SER A 22 9.59 -5.70 -2.78
CA SER A 22 8.71 -4.84 -1.98
C SER A 22 7.34 -4.58 -2.62
N ARG A 23 7.18 -4.85 -3.93
CA ARG A 23 5.95 -4.47 -4.67
C ARG A 23 4.69 -5.06 -4.05
N LEU A 24 4.72 -6.34 -3.70
CA LEU A 24 3.59 -7.02 -3.07
C LEU A 24 3.26 -6.40 -1.71
N PHE A 25 4.28 -6.15 -0.89
CA PHE A 25 4.12 -5.49 0.41
C PHE A 25 3.50 -4.09 0.27
N ILE A 26 4.01 -3.27 -0.66
CA ILE A 26 3.48 -1.93 -0.92
C ILE A 26 2.03 -1.98 -1.41
N ALA A 27 1.70 -2.88 -2.33
CA ALA A 27 0.35 -3.03 -2.85
C ALA A 27 -0.65 -3.43 -1.74
N ILE A 28 -0.25 -4.34 -0.85
CA ILE A 28 -1.07 -4.72 0.30
C ILE A 28 -1.33 -3.51 1.19
N GLN A 29 -0.29 -2.76 1.54
CA GLN A 29 -0.41 -1.61 2.43
C GLN A 29 -1.23 -0.48 1.80
N LEU A 30 -1.05 -0.21 0.51
CA LEU A 30 -1.81 0.77 -0.24
C LEU A 30 -3.31 0.43 -0.25
N CYS A 31 -3.68 -0.83 -0.54
CA CYS A 31 -5.06 -1.28 -0.48
C CYS A 31 -5.61 -1.21 0.95
N ALA A 32 -4.83 -1.59 1.96
CA ALA A 32 -5.26 -1.55 3.35
C ALA A 32 -5.52 -0.13 3.84
N VAL A 33 -4.66 0.84 3.52
CA VAL A 33 -4.88 2.25 3.89
C VAL A 33 -6.10 2.81 3.17
N ARG A 34 -6.29 2.48 1.89
CA ARG A 34 -7.48 2.90 1.15
C ARG A 34 -8.78 2.35 1.73
N LEU A 35 -8.79 1.08 2.14
CA LEU A 35 -9.98 0.39 2.62
C LEU A 35 -10.29 0.67 4.09
N TYR A 36 -9.26 0.72 4.93
CA TYR A 36 -9.39 0.76 6.39
C TYR A 36 -8.85 2.05 7.03
N GLY A 37 -8.21 2.93 6.26
CA GLY A 37 -7.54 4.12 6.80
C GLY A 37 -6.29 3.82 7.63
N ARG A 38 -5.79 2.58 7.62
CA ARG A 38 -4.65 2.15 8.45
C ARG A 38 -3.77 1.13 7.74
N PHE A 39 -2.48 1.14 8.10
CA PHE A 39 -1.52 0.13 7.68
C PHE A 39 -1.76 -1.20 8.41
N LEU A 40 -1.53 -2.32 7.72
CA LEU A 40 -1.54 -3.64 8.35
C LEU A 40 -0.23 -3.89 9.10
N VAL A 41 -0.37 -4.42 10.32
CA VAL A 41 0.75 -4.85 11.16
C VAL A 41 1.19 -6.25 10.73
N GLU A 42 0.24 -7.19 10.66
CA GLU A 42 0.49 -8.59 10.31
C GLU A 42 0.03 -8.87 8.87
N VAL A 43 0.85 -8.45 7.90
CA VAL A 43 0.54 -8.68 6.47
C VAL A 43 0.51 -10.16 6.08
N ASN A 44 1.19 -11.02 6.85
CA ASN A 44 1.26 -12.46 6.59
C ASN A 44 -0.04 -13.20 6.92
N ASP A 45 -0.94 -12.58 7.68
CA ASP A 45 -2.27 -13.14 8.00
C ASP A 45 -3.30 -12.91 6.88
N LEU A 46 -2.88 -12.23 5.81
CA LEU A 46 -3.74 -11.97 4.67
C LEU A 46 -4.09 -13.27 3.94
N SER A 47 -5.37 -13.43 3.59
CA SER A 47 -5.84 -14.61 2.86
C SER A 47 -4.98 -14.88 1.61
N PRO A 48 -4.52 -16.13 1.38
CA PRO A 48 -3.74 -16.49 0.20
C PRO A 48 -4.42 -16.12 -1.13
N ARG A 49 -5.76 -16.08 -1.14
CA ARG A 49 -6.55 -15.63 -2.29
C ARG A 49 -6.29 -14.17 -2.65
N ILE A 50 -6.18 -13.29 -1.65
CA ILE A 50 -5.87 -11.87 -1.86
C ILE A 50 -4.43 -11.71 -2.34
N VAL A 51 -3.49 -12.45 -1.74
CA VAL A 51 -2.08 -12.45 -2.15
C VAL A 51 -1.94 -12.89 -3.61
N SER A 52 -2.55 -14.01 -3.99
CA SER A 52 -2.58 -14.50 -5.37
C SER A 52 -3.22 -13.50 -6.32
N TYR A 53 -4.32 -12.87 -5.90
CA TYR A 53 -4.99 -11.84 -6.69
C TYR A 53 -4.09 -10.62 -6.94
N LEU A 54 -3.38 -10.12 -5.94
CA LEU A 54 -2.44 -9.00 -6.10
C LEU A 54 -1.23 -9.38 -6.96
N ASN A 55 -0.66 -10.59 -6.78
CA ASN A 55 0.42 -11.08 -7.64
C ASN A 55 0.01 -11.11 -9.11
N SER A 56 -1.22 -11.57 -9.41
CA SER A 56 -1.74 -11.60 -10.78
C SER A 56 -1.88 -10.20 -11.38
N GLN A 57 -2.30 -9.21 -10.59
CA GLN A 57 -2.46 -7.82 -11.04
C GLN A 57 -1.11 -7.12 -11.29
N LEU A 58 -0.07 -7.53 -10.57
CA LEU A 58 1.29 -6.98 -10.67
C LEU A 58 2.21 -7.78 -11.61
N ALA A 59 1.70 -8.84 -12.24
CA ALA A 59 2.48 -9.79 -13.03
C ALA A 59 3.70 -10.35 -12.27
N LEU A 60 3.55 -10.57 -10.96
CA LEU A 60 4.58 -11.16 -10.10
C LEU A 60 4.48 -12.70 -10.13
N PRO A 61 5.59 -13.42 -9.90
CA PRO A 61 5.55 -14.86 -9.70
C PRO A 61 4.58 -15.22 -8.57
N PRO A 62 3.90 -16.36 -8.64
CA PRO A 62 3.01 -16.83 -7.58
C PRO A 62 3.84 -17.14 -6.33
N SER A 63 3.94 -16.16 -5.44
CA SER A 63 4.58 -16.26 -4.14
C SER A 63 3.55 -16.03 -3.04
N LEU A 64 3.55 -16.91 -2.03
CA LEU A 64 2.79 -16.70 -0.81
C LEU A 64 3.60 -15.93 0.23
N THR A 65 4.90 -15.78 0.02
CA THR A 65 5.78 -15.05 0.93
C THR A 65 5.71 -13.56 0.61
N ILE A 66 5.33 -12.78 1.62
CA ILE A 66 5.35 -11.32 1.59
C ILE A 66 6.65 -10.87 2.24
N ASN A 67 7.53 -10.23 1.46
CA ASN A 67 8.76 -9.67 2.01
C ASN A 67 8.44 -8.37 2.77
N THR A 68 8.39 -8.46 4.09
CA THR A 68 8.29 -7.29 4.96
C THR A 68 9.66 -6.63 5.11
N PRO A 69 9.77 -5.29 5.08
CA PRO A 69 11.04 -4.62 5.33
C PRO A 69 11.52 -4.88 6.77
N ASP A 70 12.73 -5.43 6.94
CA ASP A 70 13.33 -5.62 8.27
C ASP A 70 13.78 -4.31 8.94
N ARG A 71 14.04 -3.25 8.16
CA ARG A 71 14.55 -1.97 8.66
C ARG A 71 13.42 -0.97 8.88
N ASP A 72 13.23 -0.52 10.12
CA ASP A 72 12.24 0.51 10.49
C ASP A 72 12.31 1.79 9.65
N ALA A 73 13.51 2.23 9.28
CA ALA A 73 13.71 3.41 8.45
C ALA A 73 13.10 3.24 7.05
N THR A 74 13.29 2.07 6.43
CA THR A 74 12.74 1.74 5.11
C THR A 74 11.22 1.62 5.18
N PHE A 75 10.71 0.98 6.24
CA PHE A 75 9.28 0.85 6.46
C PHE A 75 8.59 2.20 6.65
N SER A 76 9.18 3.09 7.44
CA SER A 76 8.68 4.44 7.68
C SER A 76 8.67 5.29 6.41
N ASP A 77 9.71 5.20 5.57
CA ASP A 77 9.78 5.89 4.28
C ASP A 77 8.69 5.40 3.31
N GLN A 78 8.50 4.07 3.20
CA GLN A 78 7.45 3.48 2.38
C GLN A 78 6.05 3.92 2.82
N ARG A 79 5.78 3.95 4.13
CA ARG A 79 4.50 4.44 4.67
C ARG A 79 4.25 5.90 4.29
N LYS A 80 5.24 6.77 4.44
CA LYS A 80 5.13 8.18 4.06
C LYS A 80 4.82 8.33 2.57
N LYS A 81 5.50 7.57 1.70
CA LYS A 81 5.24 7.60 0.26
C LYS A 81 3.83 7.13 -0.09
N ILE A 82 3.34 6.07 0.55
CA ILE A 82 1.96 5.59 0.36
C ILE A 82 0.95 6.66 0.79
N LEU A 83 1.14 7.30 1.95
CA LEU A 83 0.25 8.37 2.43
C LEU A 83 0.23 9.55 1.45
N ASN A 84 1.40 10.01 1.02
CA ASN A 84 1.52 11.09 0.04
C ASN A 84 0.82 10.75 -1.28
N TYR A 85 1.01 9.52 -1.77
CA TYR A 85 0.36 9.04 -3.00
C TYR A 85 -1.17 9.03 -2.88
N LEU A 86 -1.68 8.61 -1.73
CA LEU A 86 -3.12 8.59 -1.44
C LEU A 86 -3.70 9.99 -1.11
N GLY A 87 -2.87 11.03 -1.11
CA GLY A 87 -3.29 12.41 -0.81
C GLY A 87 -3.50 12.68 0.67
N PHE A 88 -3.03 11.80 1.57
CA PHE A 88 -3.06 12.09 3.00
C PHE A 88 -2.05 13.18 3.33
N SER A 89 -2.54 14.26 3.90
CA SER A 89 -1.75 15.31 4.51
C SER A 89 -1.78 15.18 6.03
N LYS A 90 -0.71 15.63 6.67
CA LYS A 90 -0.73 15.81 8.13
C LYS A 90 -1.70 16.95 8.43
N TYR A 91 -2.58 16.73 9.41
CA TYR A 91 -3.38 17.81 9.96
C TYR A 91 -2.44 18.75 10.73
N ASP A 92 -2.11 19.88 10.11
CA ASP A 92 -1.37 20.98 10.73
C ASP A 92 -2.35 22.16 10.91
N ASP A 93 -2.15 23.02 11.92
CA ASP A 93 -3.07 24.13 12.27
C ASP A 93 -3.38 25.10 11.09
N ASN A 94 -2.57 25.10 10.03
CA ASN A 94 -2.82 25.88 8.82
C ASN A 94 -3.84 25.24 7.84
N PHE A 95 -4.30 24.01 8.08
CA PHE A 95 -5.31 23.35 7.23
C PHE A 95 -6.73 23.90 7.43
N GLN A 96 -7.02 24.61 8.52
CA GLN A 96 -8.33 25.22 8.75
C GLN A 96 -8.69 26.26 7.68
N ALA A 97 -7.71 26.95 7.09
CA ALA A 97 -7.96 28.00 6.11
C ALA A 97 -8.37 27.49 4.71
N ASP A 98 -8.10 26.22 4.38
CA ASP A 98 -8.40 25.65 3.05
C ASP A 98 -9.77 24.93 3.01
N LEU A 99 -10.29 24.53 4.18
CA LEU A 99 -11.57 23.82 4.32
C LEU A 99 -12.80 24.76 4.38
N GLU A 100 -12.61 26.08 4.52
CA GLU A 100 -13.67 27.09 4.65
C GLU A 100 -13.96 27.88 3.35
N LYS A 101 -13.54 27.38 2.18
CA LYS A 101 -13.85 28.00 0.87
C LYS A 101 -14.94 27.28 0.09
#